data_AF-A0A971FGZ4-F1
#
_entry.id   AF-A0A971FGZ4-F1
#
_cell.length_a   1.000
_cell.length_b   1.000
_cell.length_c   1.000
_cell.angle_alpha   90.00
_cell.angle_beta   90.00
_cell.angle_gamma   90.00
#
_symmetry.space_group_name_H-M   'P 1'
#
loop_
_entity.id
_entity.type
_entity.pdbx_description
1 polymer ?
#
loop_
_entity_poly.entity_id
_entity_poly.type
_entity_poly.pdbx_seq_one_letter_code
_entity_poly.pdbx_strand_id
1 'polypeptide(L)' 'MSRVIWRYQLSKQEQQLWEREELRGWREAMQGFVEDEAREQGCSKYAIYTRDNALIIKNAVIDDSKENENN' A
#
# COMPACT_ATOMS: atom_id res chain seq x y z
N MET A 1 11.80 -14.86 -11.07
CA MET A 1 11.48 -14.70 -9.63
C MET A 1 10.23 -13.84 -9.54
N SER A 2 9.09 -14.44 -9.21
CA SER A 2 7.83 -13.73 -9.00
C SER A 2 7.99 -12.71 -7.88
N ARG A 3 7.70 -11.44 -8.15
CA ARG A 3 7.77 -10.39 -7.12
C ARG A 3 6.59 -10.59 -6.18
N VAL A 4 6.89 -11.06 -4.98
CA VAL A 4 5.90 -11.33 -3.91
C VAL A 4 5.34 -10.03 -3.31
N ILE A 5 6.04 -8.89 -3.52
CA ILE A 5 5.77 -7.61 -2.88
C ILE A 5 5.75 -6.50 -3.95
N TRP A 6 4.63 -5.77 -4.01
CA TRP A 6 4.52 -4.50 -4.74
C TRP A 6 5.24 -3.40 -3.94
N ARG A 7 6.06 -2.58 -4.61
CA ARG A 7 6.81 -1.51 -3.96
C ARG A 7 6.40 -0.18 -4.55
N TYR A 8 5.80 0.65 -3.71
CA TYR A 8 5.41 2.00 -4.06
C TYR A 8 6.35 2.99 -3.37
N GLN A 9 6.91 3.93 -4.13
CA GLN A 9 7.77 4.98 -3.60
C GLN A 9 7.03 6.31 -3.71
N LEU A 10 6.82 6.97 -2.57
CA LEU A 10 6.16 8.27 -2.56
C LEU A 10 6.97 9.29 -3.35
N SER A 11 6.26 10.08 -4.16
CA SER A 11 6.79 11.30 -4.73
C SER A 11 7.03 12.36 -3.64
N LYS A 12 7.70 13.46 -4.01
CA LYS A 12 7.94 14.59 -3.10
C LYS A 12 6.63 15.18 -2.57
N GLN A 13 5.60 15.28 -3.41
CA GLN A 13 4.31 15.86 -3.01
C GLN A 13 3.54 14.91 -2.09
N GLU A 14 3.53 13.63 -2.42
CA GLU A 14 2.87 12.61 -1.61
C GLU A 14 3.53 12.45 -0.25
N GLN A 15 4.86 12.52 -0.18
CA GLN A 15 5.57 12.52 1.10
C GLN A 15 5.17 13.73 1.96
N GLN A 16 5.05 14.92 1.37
CA GLN A 16 4.60 16.11 2.11
C GLN A 16 3.15 15.99 2.62
N LEU A 17 2.29 15.26 1.91
CA LEU A 17 0.93 14.96 2.36
C LEU A 17 0.91 13.85 3.42
N TRP A 18 1.83 12.89 3.31
CA TRP A 18 1.98 11.79 4.25
C TRP A 18 2.47 12.24 5.62
N GLU A 19 3.38 13.21 5.66
CA GLU A 19 3.96 13.77 6.89
C GLU A 19 2.97 14.65 7.67
N ARG A 20 1.87 15.08 7.03
CA ARG A 20 0.81 15.86 7.67
C ARG A 20 -0.09 14.96 8.48
N GLU A 21 -0.01 15.07 9.80
CA GLU A 21 -0.78 14.24 10.71
C GLU A 21 -2.30 14.42 10.54
N GLU A 22 -2.73 15.64 10.23
CA GLU A 22 -4.13 16.01 9.99
C GLU A 22 -4.73 15.30 8.75
N LEU A 23 -3.90 14.77 7.86
CA LEU A 23 -4.31 14.08 6.64
C LEU A 23 -4.35 12.55 6.81
N ARG A 24 -4.84 12.08 7.96
CA ARG A 24 -5.02 10.62 8.20
C ARG A 24 -5.87 9.95 7.11
N GLY A 25 -6.99 10.55 6.71
CA GLY A 25 -7.84 9.98 5.66
C GLY A 25 -7.15 9.86 4.30
N TRP A 26 -6.22 10.78 3.99
CA TRP A 26 -5.41 10.68 2.78
C TRP A 26 -4.41 9.53 2.86
N ARG A 27 -3.79 9.29 4.04
CA ARG A 27 -2.90 8.14 4.24
C ARG A 27 -3.62 6.80 4.10
N GLU A 28 -4.85 6.71 4.59
CA GLU A 28 -5.70 5.53 4.45
C GLU A 28 -6.09 5.31 2.97
N ALA A 29 -6.49 6.36 2.25
CA ALA A 29 -6.78 6.29 0.82
C ALA A 29 -5.55 5.90 -0.02
N MET A 30 -4.37 6.45 0.29
CA MET A 30 -3.12 6.09 -0.38
C MET A 30 -2.73 4.63 -0.13
N GLN A 31 -2.94 4.12 1.10
CA GLN A 31 -2.72 2.70 1.38
C GLN A 31 -3.64 1.80 0.55
N GLY A 32 -4.94 2.12 0.50
CA GLY A 32 -5.90 1.38 -0.31
C GLY A 32 -5.53 1.38 -1.79
N PHE A 33 -5.16 2.54 -2.33
CA PHE A 33 -4.69 2.66 -3.72
C PHE A 33 -3.48 1.74 -4.01
N VAL A 34 -2.46 1.76 -3.16
CA VAL A 34 -1.25 0.94 -3.34
C VAL A 34 -1.56 -0.56 -3.16
N GLU A 35 -2.50 -0.89 -2.28
CA GLU A 35 -2.97 -2.25 -2.09
C GLU A 35 -3.74 -2.77 -3.32
N ASP A 36 -4.60 -1.94 -3.90
CA ASP A 36 -5.34 -2.26 -5.12
C ASP A 36 -4.40 -2.51 -6.30
N GLU A 37 -3.40 -1.64 -6.50
CA GLU A 37 -2.36 -1.87 -7.50
C GLU A 37 -1.63 -3.20 -7.25
N ALA A 38 -1.27 -3.49 -6.00
CA ALA A 38 -0.62 -4.74 -5.65
C ALA A 38 -1.50 -5.95 -5.98
N ARG A 39 -2.81 -5.86 -5.74
CA ARG A 39 -3.80 -6.90 -6.08
C ARG A 39 -3.89 -7.12 -7.58
N GLU A 40 -3.99 -6.05 -8.37
CA GLU A 40 -4.04 -6.10 -9.84
C GLU A 40 -2.75 -6.70 -10.43
N GLN A 41 -1.61 -6.46 -9.81
CA GLN A 41 -0.32 -7.01 -10.21
C GLN A 41 -0.10 -8.47 -9.72
N GLY A 42 -1.07 -9.05 -9.01
CA GLY A 42 -0.98 -10.40 -8.45
C GLY A 42 0.05 -10.53 -7.32
N CYS A 43 0.35 -9.44 -6.62
CA CYS A 43 1.25 -9.43 -5.46
C CYS A 43 0.50 -9.82 -4.18
N SER A 44 1.18 -10.55 -3.29
CA SER A 44 0.60 -10.96 -1.99
C SER A 44 0.77 -9.91 -0.89
N LYS A 45 1.64 -8.92 -1.13
CA LYS A 45 2.04 -7.88 -0.19
C LYS A 45 2.29 -6.59 -0.94
N TYR A 46 2.17 -5.49 -0.23
CA TYR A 46 2.60 -4.18 -0.70
C TYR A 46 3.49 -3.50 0.35
N ALA A 47 4.31 -2.58 -0.11
CA ALA A 47 5.15 -1.75 0.73
C ALA A 47 5.23 -0.33 0.19
N ILE A 48 5.08 0.65 1.08
CA ILE A 48 5.19 2.07 0.78
C ILE A 48 6.52 2.56 1.36
N TYR A 49 7.32 3.22 0.53
CA TYR A 49 8.60 3.79 0.88
C TYR A 49 8.56 5.31 0.77
N THR A 50 9.34 6.00 1.60
CA THR A 50 9.63 7.43 1.42
C THR A 50 10.41 7.64 0.13
N ARG A 51 10.53 8.90 -0.29
CA ARG A 51 11.41 9.26 -1.40
C ARG A 51 12.86 8.82 -1.18
N ASP A 52 13.33 8.86 0.07
CA ASP A 52 14.69 8.44 0.46
C ASP A 52 14.81 6.91 0.63
N ASN A 53 13.82 6.15 0.14
CA ASN A 53 13.77 4.70 0.18
C ASN A 53 13.70 4.11 1.61
N ALA A 54 13.24 4.90 2.59
CA ALA A 54 12.95 4.42 3.93
C ALA A 54 11.57 3.73 3.93
N LEU A 55 11.46 2.56 4.55
CA LEU A 55 10.18 1.85 4.62
C LEU A 55 9.22 2.58 5.56
N ILE A 56 8.02 2.88 5.05
CA ILE A 56 6.94 3.49 5.84
C ILE A 56 5.97 2.40 6.31
N ILE A 57 5.42 1.63 5.35
CA ILE A 57 4.43 0.59 5.60
C ILE A 57 4.77 -0.65 4.78
N LYS A 58 4.50 -1.82 5.35
CA LYS A 58 4.53 -3.10 4.65
C LYS A 58 3.42 -4.00 5.17
N ASN A 59 2.44 -4.29 4.33
CA ASN A 59 1.27 -5.08 4.68
C ASN A 59 1.01 -6.18 3.65
N ALA A 60 0.14 -7.12 4.03
CA ALA A 60 -0.43 -8.09 3.10
C ALA A 60 -1.53 -7.43 2.26
N VAL A 61 -1.69 -7.89 1.03
CA VAL A 61 -2.89 -7.54 0.23
C VAL A 61 -4.05 -8.35 0.80
N ILE A 62 -5.11 -7.68 1.18
CA ILE A 62 -6.37 -8.30 1.59
C ILE A 62 -7.09 -8.71 0.31
N ASP A 63 -7.36 -10.00 0.20
CA ASP A 63 -8.16 -10.57 -0.87
C ASP A 63 -9.58 -10.74 -0.33
N ASP A 64 -10.44 -9.77 -0.62
CA ASP A 64 -11.86 -9.80 -0.24
C ASP A 64 -12.59 -11.04 -0.81
N SER A 65 -11.98 -11.74 -1.77
CA SER A 65 -12.50 -12.99 -2.33
C SER A 65 -12.49 -14.17 -1.34
N LYS A 66 -11.87 -14.05 -0.16
CA LYS A 66 -11.77 -15.15 0.82
C LYS A 66 -12.72 -15.07 2.03
N GLU A 67 -13.62 -14.11 2.09
CA GLU A 67 -14.58 -13.96 3.21
C GLU A 67 -15.95 -14.64 2.99
N ASN A 68 -16.11 -15.52 1.99
CA ASN A 68 -17.40 -16.15 1.69
C ASN A 68 -17.39 -17.70 1.63
N GLU A 69 -16.68 -18.35 2.55
CA GLU A 69 -16.90 -19.78 2.85
C GLU A 69 -16.89 -19.98 4.36
N ASN A 70 -17.97 -19.58 5.05
CA ASN A 70 -18.43 -20.13 6.33
C ASN A 70 -19.74 -19.43 6.78
N ASN A 71 -20.88 -19.86 6.24
CA ASN A 71 -22.16 -19.80 6.95
C ASN A 71 -23.08 -20.93 6.50
#